data_AF-A0A971NTX6-F1
#
_entry.id   AF-A0A971NTX6-F1
#
_cell.length_a   1.000
_cell.length_b   1.000
_cell.length_c   1.000
_cell.angle_alpha   90.00
_cell.angle_beta   90.00
_cell.angle_gamma   90.00
#
_symmetry.space_group_name_H-M   'P 1'
#
loop_
_entity.id
_entity.type
_entity.pdbx_description
1 polymer ?
#
loop_
_entity_poly.entity_id
_entity_poly.type
_entity_poly.pdbx_seq_one_letter_code
_entity_poly.pdbx_strand_id
1 'polypeptide(L)'
;MDNASNSVGKTLQPPLVHPLDQNDLKLIERVREELVKRGINPPSWRETDPEKRRRFFDEVRSILIDQGENRTAVNRNAQIVTDALSGVGLLDQLLRDPYVEEIFVRNGHVAVEYDGTFHHLGKLADDSYFENLAVHVADQGGATLRGDRPAVLIDLPGGERFTAIVPRLSTEGTAINIRTFGRRVRTLEEMEKTGTFTRRNLS
;
A
#
# COMPACT_ATOMS: atom_id res chain seq x y z
N MET A 1 -29.03 -34.56 2.80
CA MET A 1 -29.68 -33.44 3.50
C MET A 1 -28.84 -32.23 3.23
N ASP A 2 -29.19 -31.58 2.12
CA ASP A 2 -28.54 -30.40 1.59
C ASP A 2 -28.84 -29.21 2.50
N ASN A 3 -27.81 -28.48 2.89
CA ASN A 3 -27.99 -27.16 3.49
C ASN A 3 -27.22 -26.14 2.64
N ALA A 4 -27.66 -26.01 1.39
CA ALA A 4 -27.42 -24.84 0.58
C ALA A 4 -28.61 -23.92 0.74
N SER A 5 -28.49 -22.89 1.58
CA SER A 5 -29.23 -21.61 1.49
C SER A 5 -28.96 -20.76 2.74
N ASN A 6 -27.82 -20.06 2.75
CA ASN A 6 -27.75 -18.66 3.22
C ASN A 6 -26.31 -18.15 3.13
N SER A 7 -25.94 -17.63 1.96
CA SER A 7 -24.97 -16.55 1.89
C SER A 7 -25.41 -15.64 0.74
N VAL A 8 -26.35 -14.76 1.08
CA VAL A 8 -26.62 -13.54 0.32
C VAL A 8 -25.28 -12.94 -0.08
N GLY A 9 -25.08 -12.70 -1.38
CA GLY A 9 -23.83 -12.19 -1.94
C GLY A 9 -23.39 -10.94 -1.20
N LYS A 10 -22.43 -11.08 -0.30
CA LYS A 10 -21.73 -9.95 0.28
C LYS A 10 -20.82 -9.46 -0.83
N THR A 11 -21.17 -8.35 -1.47
CA THR A 11 -20.27 -7.65 -2.39
C THR A 11 -18.95 -7.47 -1.65
N LEU A 12 -17.90 -8.12 -2.15
CA LEU A 12 -16.56 -7.94 -1.64
C LEU A 12 -16.19 -6.46 -1.88
N GLN A 13 -15.67 -5.80 -0.85
CA GLN A 13 -15.26 -4.41 -0.91
C GLN A 13 -13.78 -4.34 -0.57
N PRO A 14 -13.01 -3.48 -1.24
CA PRO A 14 -11.61 -3.32 -0.93
C PRO A 14 -11.40 -2.84 0.53
N PRO A 15 -10.22 -3.10 1.12
CA PRO A 15 -9.89 -2.62 2.45
C PRO A 15 -10.07 -1.10 2.57
N LEU A 16 -10.62 -0.65 3.70
CA LEU A 16 -10.69 0.76 4.02
C LEU A 16 -9.31 1.27 4.42
N VAL A 17 -8.72 2.14 3.60
CA VAL A 17 -7.48 2.87 3.92
C VAL A 17 -7.85 4.27 4.36
N HIS A 18 -7.36 4.68 5.53
CA HIS A 18 -7.60 6.02 6.04
C HIS A 18 -6.68 7.02 5.33
N PRO A 19 -7.23 8.09 4.72
CA PRO A 19 -6.41 9.15 4.14
C PRO A 19 -5.55 9.84 5.19
N LEU A 20 -4.34 10.26 4.81
CA LEU A 20 -3.49 11.13 5.61
C LEU A 20 -3.90 12.58 5.37
N ASP A 21 -4.23 13.28 6.44
CA ASP A 21 -4.48 14.71 6.40
C ASP A 21 -3.18 15.54 6.55
N GLN A 22 -3.30 16.87 6.52
CA GLN A 22 -2.14 17.76 6.66
C GLN A 22 -1.44 17.66 8.03
N ASN A 23 -2.16 17.29 9.09
CA ASN A 23 -1.57 17.08 10.41
C ASN A 23 -0.80 15.77 10.44
N ASP A 24 -1.35 14.71 9.83
CA ASP A 24 -0.67 13.42 9.70
C ASP A 24 0.63 13.57 8.91
N LEU A 25 0.61 14.30 7.79
CA LEU A 25 1.82 14.54 6.98
C LEU A 25 2.89 15.32 7.76
N LYS A 26 2.51 16.36 8.50
CA LYS A 26 3.45 17.11 9.37
C LYS A 26 4.00 16.24 10.49
N LEU A 27 3.17 15.39 11.08
CA LEU A 27 3.56 14.43 12.10
C LEU A 27 4.60 13.45 11.55
N ILE A 28 4.35 12.89 10.36
CA ILE A 28 5.26 11.97 9.69
C ILE A 28 6.62 12.61 9.42
N GLU A 29 6.66 13.83 8.85
CA GLU A 29 7.92 14.53 8.59
C GLU A 29 8.70 14.81 9.88
N ARG A 30 8.02 15.33 10.91
CA ARG A 30 8.64 15.59 12.22
C ARG A 30 9.24 14.32 12.84
N VAL A 31 8.54 13.19 12.79
CA VAL A 31 9.06 11.93 13.33
C VAL A 31 10.19 11.38 12.45
N ARG A 32 10.09 11.51 11.12
CA ARG A 32 11.16 11.11 10.18
C ARG A 32 12.47 11.85 10.49
N GLU A 33 12.41 13.16 10.72
CA GLU A 33 13.58 13.95 11.09
C GLU A 33 14.25 13.44 12.37
N GLU A 34 13.45 13.09 13.39
CA GLU A 34 13.98 12.50 14.63
C GLU A 34 14.55 11.10 14.45
N LEU A 35 13.90 10.25 13.64
CA LEU A 35 14.43 8.92 13.30
C LEU A 35 15.79 9.03 12.62
N VAL A 36 15.96 9.98 11.68
CA VAL A 36 17.24 10.26 11.02
C VAL A 36 18.30 10.72 12.03
N LYS A 37 17.96 11.63 12.94
CA LYS A 37 18.89 12.08 14.01
C LYS A 37 19.34 10.94 14.91
N ARG A 38 18.46 9.98 15.18
CA ARG A 38 18.74 8.78 15.99
C ARG A 38 19.39 7.64 15.21
N GLY A 39 19.56 7.78 13.89
CA GLY A 39 20.10 6.72 13.02
C GLY A 39 19.19 5.49 12.89
N ILE A 40 17.89 5.66 13.12
CA ILE A 40 16.89 4.60 13.05
C ILE A 40 16.28 4.58 11.65
N ASN A 41 16.44 3.47 10.95
CA ASN A 41 15.87 3.29 9.62
C ASN A 41 14.51 2.56 9.70
N PRO A 42 13.49 3.00 8.96
CA PRO A 42 12.27 2.23 8.81
C PRO A 42 12.54 0.84 8.23
N PRO A 43 11.80 -0.20 8.68
CA PRO A 43 11.87 -1.52 8.08
C PRO A 43 11.57 -1.46 6.59
N SER A 44 12.48 -2.03 5.79
CA SER A 44 12.28 -2.11 4.34
C SER A 44 11.10 -3.02 3.98
N TRP A 45 10.54 -2.89 2.78
CA TRP A 45 9.54 -3.82 2.28
C TRP A 45 10.05 -5.26 2.19
N ARG A 46 11.37 -5.49 2.16
CA ARG A 46 11.98 -6.84 2.24
C ARG A 46 11.96 -7.43 3.65
N GLU A 47 11.67 -6.62 4.66
CA GLU A 47 11.69 -7.07 6.04
C GLU A 47 10.44 -7.88 6.39
N THR A 48 10.63 -9.18 6.61
CA THR A 48 9.54 -10.10 6.98
C THR A 48 9.49 -10.39 8.47
N ASP A 49 10.50 -10.00 9.26
CA ASP A 49 10.52 -10.22 10.71
C ASP A 49 9.49 -9.32 11.43
N PRO A 50 8.42 -9.89 12.03
CA PRO A 50 7.42 -9.12 12.76
C PRO A 50 8.03 -8.34 13.93
N GLU A 51 9.10 -8.85 14.54
CA GLU A 51 9.77 -8.21 15.66
C GLU A 51 10.48 -6.92 15.26
N LYS A 52 11.02 -6.83 14.03
CA LYS A 52 11.60 -5.57 13.54
C LYS A 52 10.54 -4.50 13.32
N ARG A 53 9.37 -4.88 12.77
CA ARG A 53 8.24 -3.95 12.64
C ARG A 53 7.73 -3.49 14.01
N ARG A 54 7.66 -4.41 14.98
CA ARG A 54 7.28 -4.12 16.37
C ARG A 54 8.26 -3.14 17.03
N ARG A 55 9.56 -3.40 16.94
CA ARG A 55 10.61 -2.51 17.46
C ARG A 55 10.52 -1.12 16.84
N PHE A 56 10.35 -1.02 15.53
CA PHE A 56 10.21 0.28 14.86
C PHE A 56 8.97 1.05 15.34
N PHE A 57 7.83 0.37 15.53
CA PHE A 57 6.65 0.98 16.13
C PHE A 57 6.93 1.50 17.55
N ASP A 58 7.64 0.74 18.38
CA ASP A 58 7.99 1.15 19.75
C ASP A 58 8.92 2.37 19.76
N GLU A 59 9.88 2.45 18.82
CA GLU A 59 10.75 3.63 18.63
C GLU A 59 9.96 4.87 18.22
N VAL A 60 9.08 4.74 17.22
CA VAL A 60 8.18 5.81 16.78
C VAL A 60 7.31 6.28 17.96
N ARG A 61 6.75 5.34 18.72
CA ARG A 61 5.95 5.67 19.91
C ARG A 61 6.78 6.42 20.95
N SER A 62 8.03 5.99 21.20
CA SER A 62 8.92 6.69 22.14
C SER A 62 9.18 8.13 21.71
N ILE A 63 9.48 8.37 20.43
CA ILE A 63 9.71 9.72 19.89
C ILE A 63 8.48 10.61 20.13
N LEU A 64 7.28 10.09 19.89
CA LEU A 64 6.05 10.84 20.11
C LEU A 64 5.84 11.17 21.60
N ILE A 65 6.12 10.23 22.50
CA ILE A 65 6.05 10.48 23.95
C ILE A 65 7.03 11.58 24.36
N ASP A 66 8.26 11.53 23.87
CA ASP A 66 9.31 12.53 24.16
C ASP A 66 8.90 13.93 23.69
N GLN A 67 8.13 14.01 22.61
CA GLN A 67 7.60 15.26 22.04
C GLN A 67 6.31 15.76 22.71
N GLY A 68 5.84 15.10 23.78
CA GLY A 68 4.65 15.51 24.53
C GLY A 68 3.32 15.16 23.85
N GLU A 69 3.32 14.16 22.96
CA GLU A 69 2.09 13.68 22.32
C GLU A 69 1.08 13.17 23.36
N ASN A 70 -0.22 13.38 23.11
CA ASN A 70 -1.26 12.95 24.03
C ASN A 70 -1.26 11.42 24.19
N ARG A 71 -1.27 10.93 25.44
CA ARG A 71 -1.33 9.50 25.78
C ARG A 71 -2.47 8.73 25.11
N THR A 72 -3.61 9.38 24.84
CA THR A 72 -4.74 8.73 24.15
C THR A 72 -4.54 8.61 22.65
N ALA A 73 -3.76 9.51 22.04
CA ALA A 73 -3.52 9.55 20.60
C ALA A 73 -2.20 8.85 20.20
N VAL A 74 -1.26 8.68 21.12
CA VAL A 74 0.12 8.25 20.83
C VAL A 74 0.20 6.92 20.09
N ASN A 75 -0.61 5.91 20.47
CA ASN A 75 -0.59 4.61 19.81
C ASN A 75 -1.16 4.68 18.39
N ARG A 76 -2.23 5.47 18.19
CA ARG A 76 -2.82 5.69 16.87
C ARG A 76 -1.84 6.42 15.96
N ASN A 77 -1.24 7.50 16.45
CA ASN A 77 -0.29 8.31 15.70
C ASN A 77 0.99 7.52 15.40
N ALA A 78 1.46 6.69 16.34
CA ALA A 78 2.58 5.79 16.11
C ALA A 78 2.25 4.77 15.00
N GLN A 79 1.03 4.24 14.96
CA GLN A 79 0.61 3.32 13.90
C GLN A 79 0.59 4.02 12.53
N ILE A 80 -0.01 5.22 12.45
CA ILE A 80 -0.05 6.04 11.22
C ILE A 80 1.36 6.28 10.68
N VAL A 81 2.28 6.73 11.54
CA VAL A 81 3.67 7.02 11.15
C VAL A 81 4.41 5.73 10.76
N THR A 82 4.22 4.65 11.52
CA THR A 82 4.84 3.35 11.23
C THR A 82 4.41 2.83 9.87
N ASP A 83 3.11 2.86 9.57
CA ASP A 83 2.57 2.40 8.30
C ASP A 83 2.97 3.33 7.16
N ALA A 84 3.07 4.64 7.39
CA ALA A 84 3.47 5.58 6.35
C ALA A 84 4.96 5.50 5.97
N LEU A 85 5.83 5.10 6.91
CA LEU A 85 7.29 5.08 6.72
C LEU A 85 7.87 3.68 6.42
N SER A 86 7.16 2.61 6.77
CA SER A 86 7.65 1.24 6.55
C SER A 86 7.15 0.69 5.22
N GLY A 87 7.89 -0.28 4.67
CA GLY A 87 7.40 -1.05 3.52
C GLY A 87 7.07 -0.20 2.30
N VAL A 88 5.87 -0.41 1.74
CA VAL A 88 5.30 0.37 0.62
C VAL A 88 4.30 1.41 1.15
N GLY A 89 4.50 1.90 2.38
CA GLY A 89 3.71 2.99 2.95
C GLY A 89 2.24 2.61 3.14
N LEU A 90 1.33 3.56 2.88
CA LEU A 90 -0.12 3.33 2.92
C LEU A 90 -0.60 2.17 2.03
N LEU A 91 0.15 1.86 0.96
CA LEU A 91 -0.23 0.83 0.00
C LEU A 91 -0.04 -0.59 0.56
N ASP A 92 0.76 -0.77 1.62
CA ASP A 92 0.91 -2.06 2.33
C ASP A 92 -0.45 -2.61 2.77
N GLN A 93 -1.39 -1.75 3.17
CA GLN A 93 -2.71 -2.17 3.66
C GLN A 93 -3.54 -2.84 2.55
N LEU A 94 -3.38 -2.38 1.31
CA LEU A 94 -4.04 -2.95 0.14
C LEU A 94 -3.34 -4.24 -0.31
N LEU A 95 -2.00 -4.25 -0.32
CA LEU A 95 -1.20 -5.40 -0.77
C LEU A 95 -1.38 -6.65 0.10
N ARG A 96 -1.81 -6.48 1.36
CA ARG A 96 -2.12 -7.61 2.27
C ARG A 96 -3.42 -8.33 1.91
N ASP A 97 -4.32 -7.69 1.18
CA ASP A 97 -5.59 -8.30 0.81
C ASP A 97 -5.41 -9.18 -0.45
N PRO A 98 -5.71 -10.49 -0.37
CA PRO A 98 -5.50 -11.41 -1.50
C PRO A 98 -6.44 -11.18 -2.69
N TYR A 99 -7.47 -10.34 -2.55
CA TYR A 99 -8.40 -9.98 -3.62
C TYR A 99 -7.95 -8.72 -4.39
N VAL A 100 -6.92 -7.99 -3.92
CA VAL A 100 -6.33 -6.87 -4.66
C VAL A 100 -5.44 -7.42 -5.78
N GLU A 101 -5.77 -7.06 -7.02
CA GLU A 101 -5.09 -7.52 -8.23
C GLU A 101 -4.15 -6.45 -8.79
N GLU A 102 -4.57 -5.19 -8.71
CA GLU A 102 -3.77 -4.06 -9.14
C GLU A 102 -4.07 -2.81 -8.29
N ILE A 103 -3.05 -2.02 -7.98
CA ILE A 103 -3.15 -0.75 -7.27
C ILE A 103 -2.69 0.37 -8.19
N PHE A 104 -3.49 1.41 -8.31
CA PHE A 104 -3.21 2.59 -9.12
C PHE A 104 -3.14 3.82 -8.23
N VAL A 105 -2.08 4.62 -8.40
CA VAL A 105 -1.96 5.95 -7.78
C VAL A 105 -1.76 7.00 -8.85
N ARG A 106 -2.54 8.08 -8.82
CA ARG A 106 -2.39 9.27 -9.69
C ARG A 106 -2.70 10.53 -8.90
N ASN A 107 -1.75 11.47 -8.80
CA ASN A 107 -1.92 12.75 -8.09
C ASN A 107 -2.57 12.60 -6.70
N GLY A 108 -2.06 11.67 -5.89
CA GLY A 108 -2.61 11.36 -4.56
C GLY A 108 -3.89 10.53 -4.51
N HIS A 109 -4.57 10.32 -5.64
CA HIS A 109 -5.76 9.48 -5.74
C HIS A 109 -5.37 8.03 -5.92
N VAL A 110 -6.05 7.15 -5.18
CA VAL A 110 -5.82 5.71 -5.21
C VAL A 110 -7.06 4.99 -5.73
N ALA A 111 -6.83 4.01 -6.59
CA ALA A 111 -7.82 3.07 -7.06
C ALA A 111 -7.22 1.67 -7.05
N VAL A 112 -8.09 0.65 -7.06
CA VAL A 112 -7.69 -0.75 -7.09
C VAL A 112 -8.55 -1.56 -8.06
N GLU A 113 -7.94 -2.54 -8.71
CA GLU A 113 -8.67 -3.68 -9.23
C GLU A 113 -8.81 -4.71 -8.10
N TYR A 114 -10.03 -5.05 -7.76
CA TYR A 114 -10.40 -5.88 -6.63
C TYR A 114 -11.39 -6.96 -7.08
N ASP A 115 -10.95 -8.22 -7.04
CA ASP A 115 -11.70 -9.38 -7.54
C ASP A 115 -12.33 -9.16 -8.93
N GLY A 116 -11.53 -8.65 -9.88
CA GLY A 116 -11.94 -8.33 -11.25
C GLY A 116 -12.83 -7.09 -11.41
N THR A 117 -13.04 -6.30 -10.36
CA THR A 117 -13.83 -5.05 -10.41
C THR A 117 -12.95 -3.84 -10.08
N PHE A 118 -13.14 -2.72 -10.77
CA PHE A 118 -12.38 -1.49 -10.52
C PHE A 118 -13.06 -0.63 -9.44
N HIS A 119 -12.31 -0.20 -8.43
CA HIS A 119 -12.79 0.61 -7.30
C HIS A 119 -11.93 1.86 -7.10
N HIS A 120 -12.56 3.03 -7.04
CA HIS A 120 -11.91 4.26 -6.62
C HIS A 120 -11.96 4.39 -5.09
N LEU A 121 -10.79 4.52 -4.45
CA LEU A 121 -10.67 4.75 -3.01
C LEU A 121 -10.59 6.24 -2.65
N GLY A 122 -10.35 7.10 -3.65
CA GLY A 122 -10.27 8.55 -3.48
C GLY A 122 -8.85 9.03 -3.16
N LYS A 123 -8.74 10.29 -2.72
CA LYS A 123 -7.44 10.89 -2.36
C LYS A 123 -6.99 10.36 -0.99
N LEU A 124 -5.92 9.58 -0.95
CA LEU A 124 -5.39 9.01 0.29
C LEU A 124 -4.25 9.83 0.89
N ALA A 125 -3.53 10.61 0.09
CA ALA A 125 -2.54 11.58 0.56
C ALA A 125 -2.27 12.61 -0.55
N ASP A 126 -1.42 13.60 -0.29
CA ASP A 126 -0.93 14.50 -1.33
C ASP A 126 0.08 13.82 -2.26
N ASP A 127 0.24 14.36 -3.47
CA ASP A 127 1.12 13.77 -4.48
C ASP A 127 2.57 13.64 -4.01
N SER A 128 3.05 14.61 -3.21
CA SER A 128 4.39 14.59 -2.62
C SER A 128 4.63 13.41 -1.69
N TYR A 129 3.60 12.91 -1.00
CA TYR A 129 3.71 11.69 -0.20
C TYR A 129 4.04 10.49 -1.10
N PHE A 130 3.31 10.35 -2.22
CA PHE A 130 3.51 9.24 -3.14
C PHE A 130 4.80 9.37 -3.95
N GLU A 131 5.25 10.59 -4.26
CA GLU A 131 6.56 10.84 -4.85
C GLU A 131 7.67 10.32 -3.92
N ASN A 132 7.65 10.75 -2.65
CA ASN A 132 8.61 10.31 -1.64
C ASN A 132 8.56 8.79 -1.41
N LEU A 133 7.34 8.22 -1.37
CA LEU A 133 7.14 6.79 -1.25
C LEU A 133 7.76 6.03 -2.42
N ALA A 134 7.52 6.49 -3.66
CA ALA A 134 8.07 5.84 -4.84
C ALA A 134 9.61 5.87 -4.87
N VAL A 135 10.21 7.01 -4.48
CA VAL A 135 11.67 7.14 -4.36
C VAL A 135 12.21 6.18 -3.30
N HIS A 136 11.54 6.10 -2.14
CA HIS A 136 11.95 5.21 -1.06
C HIS A 136 11.85 3.73 -1.43
N VAL A 137 10.74 3.32 -2.07
CA VAL A 137 10.53 1.94 -2.53
C VAL A 137 11.54 1.55 -3.60
N ALA A 138 11.87 2.46 -4.52
CA ALA A 138 12.92 2.27 -5.52
C ALA A 138 14.31 2.08 -4.90
N ASP A 139 14.67 2.94 -3.94
CA ASP A 139 15.95 2.89 -3.23
C ASP A 139 16.12 1.57 -2.48
N GLN A 140 15.09 1.16 -1.75
CA GLN A 140 15.05 -0.16 -1.14
C GLN A 140 15.26 -1.23 -2.21
N GLY A 141 14.58 -1.15 -3.35
CA GLY A 141 14.73 -2.04 -4.50
C GLY A 141 16.12 -2.11 -5.15
N GLY A 142 17.07 -1.26 -4.76
CA GLY A 142 18.37 -1.12 -5.43
C GLY A 142 18.27 -0.38 -6.76
N ALA A 143 17.17 0.33 -6.99
CA ALA A 143 16.94 1.16 -8.17
C ALA A 143 16.97 2.65 -7.81
N THR A 144 17.12 3.50 -8.80
CA THR A 144 17.13 4.96 -8.60
C THR A 144 15.97 5.60 -9.33
N LEU A 145 15.11 6.29 -8.58
CA LEU A 145 14.02 7.13 -9.11
C LEU A 145 14.34 8.59 -8.76
N ARG A 146 14.74 9.39 -9.76
CA ARG A 146 15.17 10.79 -9.60
C ARG A 146 14.83 11.58 -10.88
N GLY A 147 15.04 12.90 -10.87
CA GLY A 147 14.66 13.75 -12.01
C GLY A 147 15.29 13.38 -13.37
N ASP A 148 16.49 12.79 -13.37
CA ASP A 148 17.21 12.27 -14.54
C ASP A 148 16.89 10.80 -14.87
N ARG A 149 16.31 10.07 -13.91
CA ARG A 149 15.77 8.71 -14.04
C ARG A 149 14.34 8.66 -13.50
N PRO A 150 13.38 9.26 -14.23
CA PRO A 150 12.05 9.56 -13.71
C PRO A 150 11.08 8.37 -13.72
N ALA A 151 11.53 7.18 -14.09
CA ALA A 151 10.72 5.96 -14.12
C ALA A 151 11.49 4.78 -13.52
N VAL A 152 10.78 3.89 -12.85
CA VAL A 152 11.34 2.69 -12.21
C VAL A 152 10.41 1.49 -12.37
N LEU A 153 10.99 0.31 -12.49
CA LEU A 153 10.32 -0.99 -12.41
C LEU A 153 11.14 -1.90 -11.49
N ILE A 154 10.52 -2.45 -10.45
CA ILE A 154 11.13 -3.43 -9.54
C ILE A 154 10.11 -4.51 -9.14
N ASP A 155 10.60 -5.66 -8.69
CA ASP A 155 9.79 -6.70 -8.06
C ASP A 155 9.85 -6.56 -6.53
N LEU A 156 8.68 -6.57 -5.89
CA LEU A 156 8.49 -6.63 -4.43
C LEU A 156 8.61 -8.10 -3.94
N PRO A 157 8.76 -8.39 -2.63
CA PRO A 157 9.07 -9.74 -2.14
C PRO A 157 7.92 -10.72 -2.30
N GLY A 158 6.68 -10.22 -2.34
CA GLY A 158 5.51 -11.03 -2.64
C GLY A 158 5.38 -11.36 -4.13
N GLY A 159 6.36 -10.97 -4.93
CA GLY A 159 6.39 -11.10 -6.38
C GLY A 159 5.77 -9.91 -7.10
N GLU A 160 5.12 -8.96 -6.42
CA GLU A 160 4.39 -7.89 -7.08
C GLU A 160 5.31 -6.99 -7.91
N ARG A 161 4.83 -6.56 -9.08
CA ARG A 161 5.57 -5.62 -9.93
C ARG A 161 5.21 -4.21 -9.54
N PHE A 162 6.18 -3.47 -9.02
CA PHE A 162 6.06 -2.05 -8.71
C PHE A 162 6.63 -1.22 -9.85
N THR A 163 5.79 -0.37 -10.44
CA THR A 163 6.20 0.62 -11.44
C THR A 163 5.85 2.01 -10.94
N ALA A 164 6.78 2.96 -11.03
CA ALA A 164 6.49 4.35 -10.70
C ALA A 164 7.11 5.35 -11.68
N ILE A 165 6.44 6.49 -11.88
CA ILE A 165 6.88 7.63 -12.69
C ILE A 165 6.65 8.92 -11.89
N VAL A 166 7.68 9.77 -11.76
CA VAL A 166 7.63 11.02 -10.96
C VAL A 166 7.36 12.29 -11.81
N PRO A 167 6.98 13.43 -11.18
CA PRO A 167 6.57 14.67 -11.83
C PRO A 167 7.70 15.40 -12.60
N ARG A 168 8.06 14.87 -13.77
CA ARG A 168 8.70 15.54 -14.93
C ARG A 168 8.32 14.88 -16.26
N LEU A 169 7.94 13.60 -16.23
CA LEU A 169 7.43 12.85 -17.38
C LEU A 169 5.92 12.56 -17.31
N SER A 170 5.30 12.75 -16.15
CA SER A 170 3.87 12.48 -15.96
C SER A 170 3.07 13.77 -15.93
N THR A 171 1.99 13.83 -16.72
CA THR A 171 1.00 14.92 -16.68
C THR A 171 0.00 14.75 -15.53
N GLU A 172 0.00 13.60 -14.85
CA GLU A 172 -0.95 13.22 -13.79
C GLU A 172 -0.31 13.25 -12.39
N GLY A 173 0.81 13.95 -12.20
CA GLY A 173 1.59 13.89 -10.96
C GLY A 173 2.32 12.55 -10.82
N THR A 174 2.62 12.11 -9.61
CA THR A 174 3.25 10.81 -9.37
C THR A 174 2.29 9.69 -9.78
N ALA A 175 2.75 8.82 -10.68
CA ALA A 175 2.01 7.66 -11.13
C ALA A 175 2.65 6.38 -10.59
N ILE A 176 1.91 5.60 -9.80
CA ILE A 176 2.34 4.29 -9.30
C ILE A 176 1.37 3.23 -9.81
N ASN A 177 1.89 2.10 -10.25
CA ASN A 177 1.11 0.89 -10.54
C ASN A 177 1.77 -0.28 -9.81
N ILE A 178 1.01 -1.02 -9.00
CA ILE A 178 1.47 -2.24 -8.34
C ILE A 178 0.60 -3.40 -8.78
N ARG A 179 1.16 -4.32 -9.55
CA ARG A 179 0.43 -5.50 -10.02
C ARG A 179 0.77 -6.70 -9.15
N THR A 180 -0.24 -7.31 -8.55
CA THR A 180 -0.06 -8.49 -7.71
C THR A 180 -0.01 -9.75 -8.56
N PHE A 181 0.74 -10.75 -8.11
CA PHE A 181 0.60 -12.10 -8.67
C PHE A 181 -0.54 -12.77 -7.92
N GLY A 182 -1.63 -13.08 -8.64
CA GLY A 182 -2.88 -13.58 -8.08
C GLY A 182 -2.67 -14.53 -6.92
N ARG A 183 -2.81 -14.00 -5.69
CA ARG A 183 -2.61 -14.76 -4.44
C ARG A 183 -3.75 -15.75 -4.21
N ARG A 184 -4.83 -15.60 -4.98
CA ARG A 184 -6.01 -16.45 -5.00
C ARG A 184 -6.06 -17.25 -6.30
N VAL A 185 -6.20 -18.56 -6.17
CA VAL A 185 -6.56 -19.44 -7.28
C VAL A 185 -8.09 -19.39 -7.43
N ARG A 186 -8.60 -18.90 -8.57
CA ARG A 186 -10.03 -18.95 -8.88
C ARG A 186 -10.45 -20.37 -9.26
N THR A 187 -11.58 -20.86 -8.75
CA THR A 187 -12.10 -22.16 -9.21
C THR A 187 -12.67 -22.06 -10.62
N LEU A 188 -12.82 -23.20 -11.29
CA LEU A 188 -13.48 -23.23 -12.60
C LEU A 188 -14.91 -22.66 -12.53
N GLU A 189 -15.67 -22.93 -11.47
CA GLU A 189 -17.01 -22.32 -11.32
C GLU A 189 -16.95 -20.81 -11.14
N GLU A 190 -15.96 -20.28 -10.43
CA GLU A 190 -15.77 -18.84 -10.23
C GLU A 190 -15.36 -18.13 -11.53
N MET A 191 -14.49 -18.76 -12.31
CA MET A 191 -14.09 -18.28 -13.62
C MET A 191 -15.26 -18.29 -14.61
N GLU A 192 -16.12 -19.31 -14.57
CA GLU A 192 -17.35 -19.35 -15.36
C GLU A 192 -18.34 -18.25 -14.94
N LYS A 193 -18.55 -18.06 -13.63
CA LYS A 193 -19.41 -16.99 -13.10
C LYS A 193 -18.93 -15.58 -13.45
N THR A 194 -17.61 -15.37 -13.52
CA THR A 194 -17.01 -14.10 -13.92
C THR A 194 -16.92 -13.92 -15.44
N GLY A 195 -17.42 -14.87 -16.23
CA GLY A 195 -17.42 -14.79 -17.69
C GLY A 195 -16.05 -15.01 -18.34
N THR A 196 -15.07 -15.52 -17.60
CA THR A 196 -13.73 -15.84 -18.13
C THR A 196 -13.83 -16.92 -19.22
N PHE A 197 -14.75 -17.86 -19.07
CA PHE A 197 -15.15 -18.81 -20.09
C PHE A 197 -16.61 -19.23 -19.85
N THR A 198 -17.20 -19.91 -20.82
CA THR A 198 -18.52 -20.55 -20.66
C THR A 198 -18.35 -22.04 -20.85
N ARG A 199 -18.92 -22.87 -19.95
CA ARG A 199 -18.89 -24.32 -20.12
C ARG A 199 -19.70 -24.68 -21.36
N ARG A 200 -19.03 -25.23 -22.37
CA ARG A 200 -19.70 -25.89 -23.50
C ARG A 200 -20.00 -27.32 -23.08
N ASN A 201 -21.28 -27.67 -22.99
CA ASN A 201 -21.68 -29.07 -22.92
C ASN A 201 -21.45 -29.67 -24.31
N LEU A 202 -20.51 -30.60 -24.40
CA LEU A 202 -20.33 -31.42 -25.61
C LEU A 202 -21.49 -32.42 -25.65
N SER A 203 -22.40 -32.22 -26.61
CA SER A 203 -23.46 -33.16 -26.98
C SER A 203 -22.93 -34.25 -27.90
#